data_AF-A0AAE1NL87-F1
#
_entry.id   AF-A0AAE1NL87-F1
#
_cell.length_a   1.000
_cell.length_b   1.000
_cell.length_c   1.000
_cell.angle_alpha   90.00
_cell.angle_beta   90.00
_cell.angle_gamma   90.00
#
_symmetry.space_group_name_H-M   'P 1'
#
loop_
_entity.id
_entity.type
_entity.pdbx_description
1 polymer ?
#
loop_
_entity_poly.entity_id
_entity_poly.type
_entity_poly.pdbx_seq_one_letter_code
_entity_poly.pdbx_strand_id
1 'polypeptide(L)'
;MVVDENDDSDSDWGEEEWPVGRPLPLPEWGCERPEVRFVSLAHYHKFISSATEHLKADLASQPYDAVSNFIWFGREYQKNRGEYPNLREFYRDYDPPMVPGHYTCVGLSAHLASRLADLEKDYPGLKDAMYQVSCEEELNQEEMEMHSELREPITSVCLIEHVMLCIRMCVNDRHGVILFDPGYHLGQPVTVMEDGAFPHTGVVKGCTANDNVKKFSTFNFFPNNNAFVMWNVREIRSGVVHKEYYSLLHVTRPFLSGLDVSERRSILFKLKSLICRDGSDHLPCGFYMFLRNLTDTNVTFFYESNGVKNYYKKKLSYFLDERPDQRGTNWRYMDEEIETALQKIAVGTGINLKELRYMLISVAELAQDEKLLLEINEFEDDMKETFEN
;
A
#
# COMPACT_ATOMS: atom_id res chain seq x y z
N MET A 1 -28.19 -45.55 -5.47
CA MET A 1 -28.14 -44.61 -4.34
C MET A 1 -27.67 -43.30 -4.93
N VAL A 2 -28.51 -42.28 -4.80
CA VAL A 2 -28.31 -40.95 -5.37
C VAL A 2 -27.13 -40.33 -4.65
N VAL A 3 -26.15 -39.86 -5.41
CA VAL A 3 -25.11 -38.94 -4.93
C VAL A 3 -25.73 -37.57 -5.11
N ASP A 4 -26.12 -36.93 -4.02
CA ASP A 4 -26.53 -35.53 -4.05
C ASP A 4 -25.27 -34.68 -4.29
N GLU A 5 -25.21 -34.13 -5.50
CA GLU A 5 -24.49 -32.92 -5.84
C GLU A 5 -25.27 -31.75 -5.24
N ASN A 6 -24.65 -30.98 -4.35
CA ASN A 6 -24.88 -29.55 -4.11
C ASN A 6 -24.09 -29.15 -2.86
N ASP A 7 -22.86 -28.67 -3.06
CA ASP A 7 -22.23 -27.77 -2.09
C ASP A 7 -21.32 -26.80 -2.88
N ASP A 8 -21.96 -25.97 -3.71
CA ASP A 8 -21.37 -24.77 -4.31
C ASP A 8 -21.53 -23.62 -3.30
N SER A 9 -20.81 -23.71 -2.19
CA SER A 9 -20.67 -22.65 -1.19
C SER A 9 -19.21 -22.16 -1.20
N ASP A 10 -18.85 -21.39 -2.23
CA ASP A 10 -17.53 -20.75 -2.40
C ASP A 10 -17.29 -19.56 -1.42
N SER A 11 -17.81 -19.65 -0.19
CA SER A 11 -17.58 -18.66 0.87
C SER A 11 -17.34 -19.38 2.20
N ASP A 12 -16.31 -20.21 2.22
CA ASP A 12 -15.92 -21.02 3.39
C ASP A 12 -15.03 -20.17 4.33
N TRP A 13 -15.56 -19.03 4.79
CA TRP A 13 -15.01 -18.36 5.96
C TRP A 13 -15.52 -19.10 7.20
N GLY A 14 -14.63 -19.69 7.98
CA GLY A 14 -15.02 -20.14 9.31
C GLY A 14 -15.49 -18.94 10.13
N GLU A 15 -16.61 -19.04 10.85
CA GLU A 15 -17.09 -17.98 11.77
C GLU A 15 -16.03 -17.57 12.82
N GLU A 16 -14.96 -18.37 12.98
CA GLU A 16 -13.79 -18.12 13.82
C GLU A 16 -12.78 -17.11 13.21
N GLU A 17 -12.76 -16.90 11.88
CA GLU A 17 -11.74 -16.09 11.18
C GLU A 17 -12.04 -14.58 11.18
N TRP A 18 -13.32 -14.18 11.25
CA TRP A 18 -13.73 -12.78 11.38
C TRP A 18 -14.66 -12.56 12.57
N PRO A 19 -14.10 -12.29 13.78
CA PRO A 19 -14.87 -12.14 15.00
C PRO A 19 -15.99 -11.10 14.90
N VAL A 20 -17.12 -11.40 15.52
CA VAL A 20 -18.26 -10.48 15.63
C VAL A 20 -17.82 -9.19 16.31
N GLY A 21 -18.16 -8.06 15.72
CA GLY A 21 -17.79 -6.74 16.24
C GLY A 21 -16.39 -6.27 15.88
N ARG A 22 -15.55 -7.11 15.25
CA ARG A 22 -14.24 -6.67 14.75
C ARG A 22 -14.38 -6.05 13.36
N PRO A 23 -13.75 -4.91 13.09
CA PRO A 23 -13.88 -4.22 11.80
C PRO A 23 -13.09 -4.87 10.65
N LEU A 24 -12.14 -5.76 10.95
CA LEU A 24 -11.32 -6.51 10.00
C LEU A 24 -11.20 -7.97 10.46
N PRO A 25 -10.93 -8.93 9.55
CA PRO A 25 -10.67 -10.31 9.93
C PRO A 25 -9.38 -10.45 10.74
N LEU A 26 -9.19 -11.60 11.40
CA LEU A 26 -7.94 -11.93 12.08
C LEU A 26 -6.81 -12.06 11.03
N PRO A 27 -5.67 -11.40 11.22
CA PRO A 27 -4.53 -11.58 10.34
C PRO A 27 -3.91 -12.97 10.51
N GLU A 28 -3.43 -13.53 9.41
CA GLU A 28 -2.81 -14.86 9.37
C GLU A 28 -1.37 -14.81 8.86
N TRP A 29 -0.55 -15.68 9.44
CA TRP A 29 0.82 -15.89 9.02
C TRP A 29 1.06 -17.37 8.75
N GLY A 30 1.75 -17.66 7.64
CA GLY A 30 2.09 -19.02 7.25
C GLY A 30 3.32 -19.56 7.97
N CYS A 31 3.88 -20.65 7.45
CA CYS A 31 5.11 -21.23 7.99
C CYS A 31 6.35 -20.41 7.64
N GLU A 32 7.34 -20.46 8.53
CA GLU A 32 8.64 -19.83 8.35
C GLU A 32 9.27 -20.21 7.00
N ARG A 33 9.81 -19.22 6.29
CA ARG A 33 10.43 -19.42 4.96
C ARG A 33 11.95 -19.66 5.07
N PRO A 34 12.55 -20.44 4.14
CA PRO A 34 13.99 -20.63 4.10
C PRO A 34 14.75 -19.33 3.81
N GLU A 35 16.05 -19.34 4.04
CA GLU A 35 16.95 -18.22 3.74
C GLU A 35 17.67 -18.42 2.40
N VAL A 36 17.86 -17.33 1.65
CA VAL A 36 18.82 -17.29 0.54
C VAL A 36 20.23 -17.21 1.10
N ARG A 37 21.10 -18.16 0.74
CA ARG A 37 22.49 -18.19 1.19
C ARG A 37 23.43 -17.57 0.17
N PHE A 38 24.09 -16.48 0.54
CA PHE A 38 25.14 -15.85 -0.26
C PHE A 38 26.52 -16.35 0.18
N VAL A 39 27.23 -17.03 -0.72
CA VAL A 39 28.58 -17.57 -0.48
C VAL A 39 29.66 -16.52 -0.22
N SER A 40 29.39 -15.24 -0.52
CA SER A 40 30.28 -14.12 -0.25
C SER A 40 29.55 -12.78 -0.36
N LEU A 41 30.15 -11.71 0.16
CA LEU A 41 29.66 -10.34 -0.06
C LEU A 41 29.59 -9.96 -1.55
N ALA A 42 30.52 -10.47 -2.37
CA ALA A 42 30.48 -10.21 -3.82
C ALA A 42 29.26 -10.87 -4.48
N HIS A 43 28.88 -12.07 -4.03
CA HIS A 43 27.68 -12.75 -4.51
C HIS A 43 26.40 -11.99 -4.11
N TYR A 44 26.34 -11.54 -2.86
CA TYR A 44 25.28 -10.67 -2.36
C TYR A 44 25.19 -9.33 -3.14
N HIS A 45 26.32 -8.68 -3.45
CA HIS A 45 26.30 -7.44 -4.23
C HIS A 45 25.75 -7.64 -5.63
N LYS A 46 26.11 -8.75 -6.29
CA LYS A 46 25.53 -9.07 -7.60
C LYS A 46 24.00 -9.23 -7.48
N PHE A 47 23.53 -9.90 -6.44
CA PHE A 47 22.10 -10.06 -6.19
C PHE A 47 21.40 -8.72 -5.99
N ILE A 48 21.88 -7.92 -5.05
CA ILE A 48 21.22 -6.66 -4.68
C ILE A 48 21.21 -5.68 -5.85
N SER A 49 22.25 -5.67 -6.71
CA SER A 49 22.26 -4.88 -7.94
C SER A 49 21.15 -5.33 -8.91
N SER A 50 21.06 -6.63 -9.20
CA SER A 50 20.00 -7.14 -10.08
C SER A 50 18.60 -6.95 -9.49
N ALA A 51 18.42 -7.17 -8.19
CA ALA A 51 17.15 -6.96 -7.50
C ALA A 51 16.75 -5.47 -7.50
N THR A 52 17.72 -4.56 -7.36
CA THR A 52 17.49 -3.11 -7.49
C THR A 52 17.00 -2.76 -8.90
N GLU A 53 17.59 -3.31 -9.95
CA GLU A 53 17.14 -3.06 -11.33
C GLU A 53 15.68 -3.49 -11.53
N HIS A 54 15.29 -4.64 -11.00
CA HIS A 54 13.89 -5.10 -11.04
C HIS A 54 12.96 -4.18 -10.25
N LEU A 55 13.34 -3.78 -9.03
CA LEU A 55 12.57 -2.83 -8.22
C LEU A 55 12.37 -1.50 -8.96
N LYS A 56 13.42 -0.94 -9.55
CA LYS A 56 13.34 0.34 -10.27
C LYS A 56 12.46 0.24 -11.51
N ALA A 57 12.58 -0.84 -12.28
CA ALA A 57 11.73 -1.09 -13.43
C ALA A 57 10.25 -1.28 -13.00
N ASP A 58 10.02 -1.98 -11.89
CA ASP A 58 8.70 -2.21 -11.34
C ASP A 58 8.03 -0.89 -10.92
N LEU A 59 8.72 -0.09 -10.10
CA LEU A 59 8.29 1.24 -9.69
C LEU A 59 7.98 2.13 -10.90
N ALA A 60 8.83 2.14 -11.93
CA ALA A 60 8.61 2.96 -13.13
C ALA A 60 7.43 2.49 -13.99
N SER A 61 7.08 1.20 -13.94
CA SER A 61 6.04 0.62 -14.80
C SER A 61 4.67 0.56 -14.15
N GLN A 62 4.61 0.49 -12.82
CA GLN A 62 3.37 0.42 -12.07
C GLN A 62 3.12 1.78 -11.41
N PRO A 63 1.90 2.34 -11.43
CA PRO A 63 1.52 3.39 -10.49
C PRO A 63 1.12 2.81 -9.13
N TYR A 64 1.10 3.63 -8.09
CA TYR A 64 0.36 3.32 -6.86
C TYR A 64 -1.06 3.87 -7.03
N ASP A 65 -2.07 3.02 -6.90
CA ASP A 65 -3.47 3.38 -7.16
C ASP A 65 -4.39 2.90 -6.03
N ALA A 66 -4.67 3.79 -5.08
CA ALA A 66 -5.68 3.56 -4.05
C ALA A 66 -7.06 4.13 -4.46
N VAL A 67 -7.17 4.75 -5.64
CA VAL A 67 -8.41 5.40 -6.10
C VAL A 67 -9.34 4.39 -6.75
N SER A 68 -8.80 3.49 -7.57
CA SER A 68 -9.59 2.49 -8.29
C SER A 68 -10.32 1.54 -7.34
N ASN A 69 -9.66 1.08 -6.28
CA ASN A 69 -10.26 0.23 -5.25
C ASN A 69 -11.48 0.88 -4.58
N PHE A 70 -11.36 2.16 -4.24
CA PHE A 70 -12.47 2.93 -3.67
C PHE A 70 -13.65 3.05 -4.66
N ILE A 71 -13.36 3.28 -5.95
CA ILE A 71 -14.41 3.36 -6.98
C ILE A 71 -15.13 2.03 -7.13
N TRP A 72 -14.41 0.91 -7.20
CA TRP A 72 -15.02 -0.41 -7.35
C TRP A 72 -15.87 -0.78 -6.15
N PHE A 73 -15.33 -0.62 -4.93
CA PHE A 73 -16.06 -0.85 -3.70
C PHE A 73 -17.34 0.00 -3.62
N GLY A 74 -17.22 1.31 -3.83
CA GLY A 74 -18.36 2.23 -3.75
C GLY A 74 -19.46 1.90 -4.76
N ARG A 75 -19.08 1.51 -5.99
CA ARG A 75 -20.04 1.12 -7.04
C ARG A 75 -20.74 -0.20 -6.73
N GLU A 76 -20.01 -1.21 -6.28
CA GLU A 76 -20.61 -2.49 -5.89
C GLU A 76 -21.51 -2.31 -4.66
N TYR A 77 -21.10 -1.51 -3.66
CA TYR A 77 -21.99 -1.19 -2.55
C TYR A 77 -23.27 -0.50 -3.02
N GLN A 78 -23.18 0.53 -3.87
CA GLN A 78 -24.35 1.24 -4.38
C GLN A 78 -25.30 0.32 -5.15
N LYS A 79 -24.76 -0.60 -5.95
CA LYS A 79 -25.52 -1.58 -6.72
C LYS A 79 -26.27 -2.57 -5.82
N ASN A 80 -25.63 -3.01 -4.74
CA ASN A 80 -26.18 -4.03 -3.83
C ASN A 80 -26.78 -3.44 -2.54
N ARG A 81 -26.88 -2.12 -2.39
CA ARG A 81 -27.26 -1.44 -1.14
C ARG A 81 -28.60 -1.88 -0.57
N GLY A 82 -29.53 -2.33 -1.41
CA GLY A 82 -30.83 -2.83 -0.98
C GLY A 82 -30.81 -4.22 -0.33
N GLU A 83 -29.70 -4.95 -0.50
CA GLU A 83 -29.52 -6.33 0.01
C GLU A 83 -28.83 -6.35 1.39
N TYR A 84 -28.21 -5.24 1.78
CA TYR A 84 -27.46 -5.10 3.03
C TYR A 84 -28.10 -4.04 3.93
N PRO A 85 -28.13 -4.24 5.26
CA PRO A 85 -28.70 -3.25 6.18
C PRO A 85 -27.85 -1.98 6.29
N ASN A 86 -26.53 -2.08 6.09
CA ASN A 86 -25.58 -0.96 6.18
C ASN A 86 -24.27 -1.30 5.44
N LEU A 87 -23.36 -0.33 5.36
CA LEU A 87 -22.04 -0.49 4.72
C LEU A 87 -21.18 -1.57 5.39
N ARG A 88 -21.25 -1.73 6.72
CA ARG A 88 -20.40 -2.67 7.46
C ARG A 88 -20.69 -4.11 7.09
N GLU A 89 -21.96 -4.48 6.99
CA GLU A 89 -22.34 -5.83 6.55
C GLU A 89 -21.89 -6.09 5.11
N PHE A 90 -22.10 -5.14 4.20
CA PHE A 90 -21.58 -5.26 2.83
C PHE A 90 -20.05 -5.40 2.80
N TYR A 91 -19.35 -4.62 3.63
CA TYR A 91 -17.89 -4.65 3.70
C TYR A 91 -17.34 -5.97 4.24
N ARG A 92 -18.10 -6.70 5.07
CA ARG A 92 -17.71 -8.05 5.52
C ARG A 92 -17.73 -9.04 4.36
N ASP A 93 -18.76 -8.96 3.52
CA ASP A 93 -18.97 -9.91 2.42
C ASP A 93 -18.25 -9.50 1.12
N TYR A 94 -17.77 -8.26 1.04
CA TYR A 94 -17.02 -7.76 -0.12
C TYR A 94 -15.68 -8.48 -0.28
N ASP A 95 -15.32 -8.90 -1.49
CA ASP A 95 -13.99 -9.45 -1.78
C ASP A 95 -13.16 -8.42 -2.58
N PRO A 96 -12.09 -7.82 -1.99
CA PRO A 96 -11.26 -6.84 -2.68
C PRO A 96 -10.58 -7.42 -3.93
N PRO A 97 -10.86 -6.89 -5.13
CA PRO A 97 -10.30 -7.44 -6.35
C PRO A 97 -8.83 -7.04 -6.50
N MET A 98 -8.01 -7.99 -6.95
CA MET A 98 -6.63 -7.73 -7.38
C MET A 98 -6.54 -7.53 -8.88
N VAL A 99 -6.58 -6.27 -9.30
CA VAL A 99 -6.63 -5.92 -10.72
C VAL A 99 -5.25 -5.47 -11.24
N PRO A 100 -4.72 -6.08 -12.32
CA PRO A 100 -3.46 -5.67 -12.91
C PRO A 100 -3.40 -4.19 -13.26
N GLY A 101 -2.31 -3.53 -12.85
CA GLY A 101 -2.07 -2.10 -13.10
C GLY A 101 -2.74 -1.15 -12.10
N HIS A 102 -3.55 -1.68 -11.17
CA HIS A 102 -4.26 -0.91 -10.15
C HIS A 102 -3.88 -1.43 -8.76
N TYR A 103 -2.61 -1.26 -8.42
CA TYR A 103 -2.03 -1.87 -7.23
C TYR A 103 -1.80 -0.87 -6.10
N THR A 104 -2.10 -1.29 -4.87
CA THR A 104 -1.57 -0.68 -3.64
C THR A 104 -0.32 -1.43 -3.14
N CYS A 105 0.06 -1.31 -1.87
CA CYS A 105 1.23 -1.99 -1.31
C CYS A 105 1.19 -3.52 -1.47
N VAL A 106 0.02 -4.14 -1.35
CA VAL A 106 -0.14 -5.60 -1.48
C VAL A 106 0.09 -6.05 -2.92
N GLY A 107 -0.59 -5.42 -3.88
CA GLY A 107 -0.41 -5.74 -5.29
C GLY A 107 0.99 -5.43 -5.81
N LEU A 108 1.58 -4.33 -5.37
CA LEU A 108 2.93 -3.95 -5.80
C LEU A 108 3.99 -4.91 -5.26
N SER A 109 3.88 -5.33 -4.01
CA SER A 109 4.82 -6.31 -3.45
C SER A 109 4.66 -7.69 -4.10
N ALA A 110 3.44 -8.12 -4.40
CA ALA A 110 3.18 -9.37 -5.12
C ALA A 110 3.69 -9.32 -6.57
N HIS A 111 3.45 -8.20 -7.27
CA HIS A 111 3.95 -8.00 -8.62
C HIS A 111 5.49 -7.98 -8.65
N LEU A 112 6.14 -7.23 -7.76
CA LEU A 112 7.60 -7.22 -7.63
C LEU A 112 8.17 -8.61 -7.31
N ALA A 113 7.52 -9.40 -6.46
CA ALA A 113 7.93 -10.77 -6.17
C ALA A 113 7.94 -11.62 -7.45
N SER A 114 6.93 -11.48 -8.32
CA SER A 114 6.88 -12.16 -9.62
C SER A 114 8.02 -11.75 -10.55
N ARG A 115 8.45 -10.48 -10.50
CA ARG A 115 9.60 -9.97 -11.28
C ARG A 115 10.92 -10.52 -10.75
N LEU A 116 11.11 -10.51 -9.43
CA LEU A 116 12.32 -11.03 -8.79
C LEU A 116 12.45 -12.56 -8.94
N ALA A 117 11.33 -13.26 -9.15
CA ALA A 117 11.31 -14.69 -9.40
C ALA A 117 12.14 -15.12 -10.62
N ASP A 118 12.43 -14.21 -11.56
CA ASP A 118 13.32 -14.43 -12.70
C ASP A 118 14.78 -14.67 -12.27
N LEU A 119 15.17 -14.16 -11.10
CA LEU A 119 16.52 -14.32 -10.54
C LEU A 119 16.77 -15.71 -9.93
N GLU A 120 15.73 -16.55 -9.77
CA GLU A 120 15.82 -17.92 -9.22
C GLU A 120 16.90 -18.76 -9.91
N LYS A 121 17.09 -18.56 -11.22
CA LYS A 121 18.11 -19.28 -12.01
C LYS A 121 19.52 -19.03 -11.49
N ASP A 122 19.82 -17.81 -11.07
CA ASP A 122 21.13 -17.41 -10.57
C ASP A 122 21.21 -17.55 -9.04
N TYR A 123 20.05 -17.57 -8.37
CA TYR A 123 19.90 -17.65 -6.91
C TYR A 123 18.86 -18.71 -6.53
N PRO A 124 19.21 -20.01 -6.58
CA PRO A 124 18.26 -21.08 -6.28
C PRO A 124 17.71 -20.99 -4.86
N GLY A 125 16.41 -21.22 -4.71
CA GLY A 125 15.66 -21.08 -3.45
C GLY A 125 15.14 -19.67 -3.17
N LEU A 126 15.37 -18.71 -4.07
CA LEU A 126 14.87 -17.34 -3.94
C LEU A 126 13.35 -17.28 -3.86
N LYS A 127 12.64 -17.99 -4.74
CA LYS A 127 11.16 -18.02 -4.75
C LYS A 127 10.59 -18.49 -3.42
N ASP A 128 11.20 -19.50 -2.81
CA ASP A 128 10.74 -20.04 -1.53
C ASP A 128 11.07 -19.12 -0.35
N ALA A 129 12.12 -18.30 -0.48
CA ALA A 129 12.58 -17.35 0.53
C ALA A 129 11.90 -15.97 0.44
N MET A 130 11.19 -15.67 -0.66
CA MET A 130 10.46 -14.42 -0.88
C MET A 130 9.04 -14.49 -0.30
N TYR A 131 8.64 -13.49 0.47
CA TYR A 131 7.29 -13.40 1.03
C TYR A 131 6.91 -11.98 1.45
N GLN A 132 5.61 -11.72 1.51
CA GLN A 132 5.07 -10.49 2.10
C GLN A 132 5.19 -10.52 3.63
N VAL A 133 5.54 -9.38 4.22
CA VAL A 133 5.58 -9.16 5.67
C VAL A 133 4.57 -8.09 6.05
N SER A 134 3.91 -8.29 7.18
CA SER A 134 2.95 -7.36 7.76
C SER A 134 3.66 -6.23 8.50
N CYS A 135 3.12 -5.01 8.42
CA CYS A 135 3.61 -3.84 9.13
C CYS A 135 2.50 -3.18 9.96
N GLU A 136 2.76 -3.02 11.26
CA GLU A 136 1.99 -2.15 12.17
C GLU A 136 2.67 -0.78 12.19
N GLU A 137 1.94 0.28 11.86
CA GLU A 137 2.51 1.63 11.69
C GLU A 137 2.25 2.55 12.88
N GLU A 138 3.16 3.51 13.05
CA GLU A 138 3.06 4.62 14.00
C GLU A 138 2.82 4.22 15.47
N LEU A 139 3.30 3.04 15.86
CA LEU A 139 3.18 2.50 17.21
C LEU A 139 3.78 3.43 18.27
N ASN A 140 3.07 3.53 19.38
CA ASN A 140 3.49 4.21 20.59
C ASN A 140 4.43 3.33 21.43
N GLN A 141 5.04 3.90 22.47
CA GLN A 141 6.06 3.20 23.25
C GLN A 141 5.52 1.95 23.98
N GLU A 142 4.29 2.00 24.49
CA GLU A 142 3.65 0.88 25.18
C GLU A 142 3.38 -0.27 24.20
N GLU A 143 2.86 0.05 23.02
CA GLU A 143 2.65 -0.92 21.94
C GLU A 143 3.97 -1.59 21.53
N MET A 144 5.03 -0.80 21.28
CA MET A 144 6.35 -1.33 20.96
C MET A 144 6.89 -2.28 22.05
N GLU A 145 6.65 -1.98 23.32
CA GLU A 145 7.07 -2.81 24.45
C GLU A 145 6.32 -4.15 24.51
N MET A 146 5.05 -4.19 24.11
CA MET A 146 4.27 -5.43 24.03
C MET A 146 4.94 -6.47 23.10
N HIS A 147 5.63 -6.03 22.06
CA HIS A 147 6.31 -6.93 21.12
C HIS A 147 7.68 -7.41 21.58
N SER A 148 8.21 -6.93 22.71
CA SER A 148 9.58 -7.26 23.13
C SER A 148 9.83 -8.74 23.39
N GLU A 149 8.83 -9.47 23.87
CA GLU A 149 8.93 -10.90 24.19
C GLU A 149 8.13 -11.80 23.23
N LEU A 150 7.43 -11.20 22.26
CA LEU A 150 6.56 -11.93 21.34
C LEU A 150 7.33 -12.44 20.12
N ARG A 151 6.94 -13.61 19.61
CA ARG A 151 7.45 -14.11 18.33
C ARG A 151 6.54 -13.81 17.15
N GLU A 152 5.31 -13.39 17.44
CA GLU A 152 4.24 -13.15 16.48
C GLU A 152 3.42 -11.93 16.94
N PRO A 153 2.82 -11.16 16.02
CA PRO A 153 1.91 -10.08 16.38
C PRO A 153 0.72 -10.57 17.21
N ILE A 154 0.19 -9.71 18.09
CA ILE A 154 -1.00 -10.03 18.87
C ILE A 154 -2.23 -9.89 17.96
N THR A 155 -2.70 -11.00 17.40
CA THR A 155 -3.71 -11.01 16.33
C THR A 155 -5.01 -10.27 16.67
N SER A 156 -5.38 -10.20 17.96
CA SER A 156 -6.60 -9.54 18.43
C SER A 156 -6.54 -8.01 18.44
N VAL A 157 -5.34 -7.43 18.56
CA VAL A 157 -5.16 -5.97 18.71
C VAL A 157 -4.28 -5.37 17.61
N CYS A 158 -3.50 -6.18 16.89
CA CYS A 158 -2.64 -5.65 15.83
C CYS A 158 -3.49 -5.11 14.66
N LEU A 159 -3.11 -3.92 14.19
CA LEU A 159 -3.66 -3.30 13.01
C LEU A 159 -2.58 -3.25 11.92
N ILE A 160 -2.71 -4.16 10.94
CA ILE A 160 -1.75 -4.22 9.83
C ILE A 160 -2.15 -3.20 8.75
N GLU A 161 -1.37 -2.13 8.62
CA GLU A 161 -1.65 -1.04 7.67
C GLU A 161 -1.02 -1.31 6.31
N HIS A 162 0.16 -1.91 6.33
CA HIS A 162 1.06 -1.91 5.19
C HIS A 162 1.77 -3.26 5.05
N VAL A 163 2.24 -3.50 3.83
CA VAL A 163 2.89 -4.75 3.45
C VAL A 163 4.16 -4.44 2.66
N MET A 164 5.23 -5.13 3.01
CA MET A 164 6.51 -5.08 2.30
C MET A 164 6.89 -6.46 1.78
N LEU A 165 7.69 -6.52 0.72
CA LEU A 165 8.29 -7.79 0.27
C LEU A 165 9.59 -8.02 1.05
N CYS A 166 9.76 -9.23 1.58
CA CYS A 166 10.90 -9.64 2.39
C CYS A 166 11.60 -10.84 1.75
N ILE A 167 12.92 -10.89 1.93
CA ILE A 167 13.76 -12.03 1.62
C ILE A 167 14.66 -12.29 2.81
N ARG A 168 14.57 -13.47 3.41
CA ARG A 168 15.55 -13.87 4.42
C ARG A 168 16.85 -14.24 3.76
N MET A 169 17.94 -13.84 4.39
CA MET A 169 19.25 -14.13 3.86
C MET A 169 20.28 -14.46 4.92
N CYS A 170 21.32 -15.13 4.45
CA CYS A 170 22.53 -15.39 5.20
C CYS A 170 23.74 -15.09 4.30
N VAL A 171 24.69 -14.29 4.80
CA VAL A 171 25.95 -14.01 4.11
C VAL A 171 27.11 -14.18 5.09
N ASN A 172 28.07 -15.06 4.78
CA ASN A 172 29.17 -15.42 5.68
C ASN A 172 28.69 -15.78 7.11
N ASP A 173 27.66 -16.61 7.22
CA ASP A 173 27.02 -17.04 8.49
C ASP A 173 26.38 -15.90 9.32
N ARG A 174 26.19 -14.72 8.71
CA ARG A 174 25.50 -13.59 9.32
C ARG A 174 24.09 -13.49 8.74
N HIS A 175 23.10 -13.45 9.61
CA HIS A 175 21.69 -13.45 9.25
C HIS A 175 21.14 -12.04 9.07
N GLY A 176 20.13 -11.93 8.22
CA GLY A 176 19.41 -10.68 8.00
C GLY A 176 18.24 -10.86 7.05
N VAL A 177 17.61 -9.74 6.73
CA VAL A 177 16.53 -9.66 5.76
C VAL A 177 16.81 -8.57 4.72
N ILE A 178 16.28 -8.76 3.52
CA ILE A 178 16.24 -7.74 2.47
C ILE A 178 14.77 -7.37 2.30
N LEU A 179 14.46 -6.10 2.53
CA LEU A 179 13.13 -5.53 2.44
C LEU A 179 12.98 -4.67 1.19
N PHE A 180 11.85 -4.80 0.52
CA PHE A 180 11.46 -3.98 -0.61
C PHE A 180 10.11 -3.35 -0.29
N ASP A 181 10.05 -2.03 -0.36
CA ASP A 181 8.82 -1.27 -0.13
C ASP A 181 8.39 -0.52 -1.40
N PRO A 182 7.76 -1.21 -2.36
CA PRO A 182 7.24 -0.52 -3.52
C PRO A 182 6.01 0.33 -3.17
N GLY A 183 5.29 0.01 -2.08
CA GLY A 183 4.09 0.72 -1.63
C GLY A 183 4.38 2.15 -1.17
N TYR A 184 5.47 2.38 -0.43
CA TYR A 184 5.97 3.72 -0.08
C TYR A 184 7.15 4.20 -0.92
N HIS A 185 7.37 3.54 -2.05
CA HIS A 185 8.20 4.03 -3.13
C HIS A 185 9.69 4.13 -2.75
N LEU A 186 10.18 3.21 -1.92
CA LEU A 186 11.63 3.12 -1.70
C LEU A 186 12.27 2.59 -2.99
N GLY A 187 13.05 3.44 -3.66
CA GLY A 187 13.75 3.15 -4.93
C GLY A 187 14.99 2.26 -4.78
N GLN A 188 15.23 1.74 -3.57
CA GLN A 188 16.30 0.80 -3.27
C GLN A 188 15.84 -0.27 -2.27
N PRO A 189 16.36 -1.50 -2.36
CA PRO A 189 16.17 -2.50 -1.32
C PRO A 189 16.88 -2.10 -0.02
N VAL A 190 16.29 -2.45 1.12
CA VAL A 190 16.83 -2.20 2.45
C VAL A 190 17.34 -3.51 3.04
N THR A 191 18.62 -3.59 3.34
CA THR A 191 19.20 -4.74 4.01
C THR A 191 19.32 -4.49 5.50
N VAL A 192 18.73 -5.37 6.30
CA VAL A 192 18.77 -5.30 7.75
C VAL A 192 19.53 -6.52 8.26
N MET A 193 20.78 -6.32 8.68
CA MET A 193 21.59 -7.37 9.32
C MET A 193 21.32 -7.41 10.82
N GLU A 194 21.25 -8.62 11.40
CA GLU A 194 21.07 -8.83 12.85
C GLU A 194 22.18 -8.19 13.70
N ASP A 195 23.40 -8.14 13.17
CA ASP A 195 24.56 -7.54 13.84
C ASP A 195 24.76 -6.05 13.54
N GLY A 196 23.89 -5.44 12.72
CA GLY A 196 23.98 -4.03 12.32
C GLY A 196 25.19 -3.67 11.45
N ALA A 197 26.04 -4.63 11.08
CA ALA A 197 27.24 -4.37 10.30
C ALA A 197 26.98 -4.50 8.79
N PHE A 198 27.82 -3.89 7.96
CA PHE A 198 27.75 -4.01 6.50
C PHE A 198 27.54 -5.48 6.06
N PRO A 199 26.57 -5.82 5.19
CA PRO A 199 25.87 -4.94 4.25
C PRO A 199 24.59 -4.25 4.75
N HIS A 200 24.42 -4.09 6.08
CA HIS A 200 23.31 -3.31 6.64
C HIS A 200 23.14 -1.92 5.98
N THR A 201 21.94 -1.62 5.51
CA THR A 201 21.56 -0.36 4.90
C THR A 201 21.37 0.70 5.99
N GLY A 202 22.07 1.82 5.87
CA GLY A 202 21.91 2.96 6.78
C GLY A 202 20.61 3.73 6.55
N VAL A 203 20.65 5.04 6.80
CA VAL A 203 19.50 5.93 6.59
C VAL A 203 19.08 5.93 5.12
N VAL A 204 17.81 5.68 4.87
CA VAL A 204 17.17 5.77 3.54
C VAL A 204 16.36 7.06 3.48
N LYS A 205 16.40 7.77 2.36
CA LYS A 205 15.56 8.94 2.14
C LYS A 205 14.26 8.49 1.49
N GLY A 206 13.12 8.75 2.13
CA GLY A 206 11.81 8.46 1.57
C GLY A 206 11.38 9.48 0.51
N CYS A 207 10.51 9.04 -0.39
CA CYS A 207 9.87 9.90 -1.38
C CYS A 207 8.79 10.77 -0.76
N THR A 208 8.74 12.04 -1.16
CA THR A 208 7.66 12.95 -0.76
C THR A 208 7.12 13.68 -1.97
N ALA A 209 5.80 13.85 -1.99
CA ALA A 209 5.17 14.67 -3.03
C ALA A 209 5.49 16.15 -2.84
N ASN A 210 5.80 16.61 -1.63
CA ASN A 210 6.06 18.01 -1.29
C ASN A 210 7.55 18.26 -0.98
N ASP A 211 8.19 19.15 -1.73
CA ASP A 211 9.63 19.45 -1.62
C ASP A 211 10.05 20.04 -0.27
N ASN A 212 9.10 20.62 0.48
CA ASN A 212 9.33 21.14 1.83
C ASN A 212 9.33 20.05 2.90
N VAL A 213 8.96 18.82 2.54
CA VAL A 213 8.89 17.65 3.42
C VAL A 213 10.01 16.69 3.04
N LYS A 214 10.82 16.28 4.00
CA LYS A 214 11.83 15.23 3.85
C LYS A 214 11.51 14.13 4.84
N LYS A 215 11.44 12.88 4.37
CA LYS A 215 11.33 11.70 5.23
C LYS A 215 12.65 10.95 5.20
N PHE A 216 13.12 10.54 6.37
CA PHE A 216 14.29 9.69 6.52
C PHE A 216 13.89 8.46 7.32
N SER A 217 14.32 7.29 6.87
CA SER A 217 13.94 6.02 7.46
C SER A 217 15.17 5.22 7.84
N THR A 218 15.11 4.54 8.98
CA THR A 218 16.10 3.55 9.41
C THR A 218 15.39 2.25 9.77
N PHE A 219 16.06 1.13 9.52
CA PHE A 219 15.51 -0.20 9.73
C PHE A 219 16.51 -1.01 10.55
N ASN A 220 16.09 -1.48 11.72
CA ASN A 220 16.92 -2.28 12.60
C ASN A 220 16.08 -3.43 13.15
N PHE A 221 16.68 -4.58 13.43
CA PHE A 221 15.97 -5.59 14.22
C PHE A 221 15.55 -5.00 15.56
N PHE A 222 14.38 -5.42 16.04
CA PHE A 222 13.89 -4.97 17.34
C PHE A 222 14.85 -5.46 18.44
N PRO A 223 15.19 -4.63 19.45
CA PRO A 223 16.17 -5.00 20.46
C PRO A 223 15.83 -6.33 21.14
N ASN A 224 16.75 -7.30 21.09
CA ASN A 224 16.61 -8.65 21.65
C ASN A 224 15.47 -9.49 21.05
N ASN A 225 14.85 -9.05 19.96
CA ASN A 225 13.80 -9.78 19.28
C ASN A 225 13.96 -9.70 17.76
N ASN A 226 14.53 -10.75 17.17
CA ASN A 226 14.70 -10.83 15.72
C ASN A 226 13.41 -11.22 14.98
N ALA A 227 12.27 -11.38 15.68
CA ALA A 227 11.01 -11.62 15.02
C ALA A 227 10.50 -10.37 14.27
N PHE A 228 10.97 -9.20 14.71
CA PHE A 228 10.53 -7.92 14.20
C PHE A 228 11.69 -7.07 13.68
N VAL A 229 11.44 -6.36 12.59
CA VAL A 229 12.25 -5.21 12.17
C VAL A 229 11.51 -3.94 12.56
N MET A 230 12.18 -3.09 13.32
CA MET A 230 11.73 -1.75 13.64
C MET A 230 12.10 -0.79 12.51
N TRP A 231 11.08 -0.15 11.97
CA TRP A 231 11.17 0.93 11.00
C TRP A 231 10.91 2.27 11.69
N ASN A 232 11.96 3.08 11.84
CA ASN A 232 11.85 4.44 12.36
C ASN A 232 11.75 5.42 11.20
N VAL A 233 10.79 6.35 11.27
CA VAL A 233 10.65 7.44 10.31
C VAL A 233 10.82 8.78 11.01
N ARG A 234 11.72 9.61 10.48
CA ARG A 234 11.89 11.01 10.85
C ARG A 234 11.42 11.90 9.72
N GLU A 235 10.35 12.66 9.97
CA GLU A 235 9.81 13.65 9.04
C GLU A 235 10.30 15.05 9.40
N ILE A 236 10.92 15.72 8.44
CA ILE A 236 11.41 17.09 8.54
C ILE A 236 10.57 17.98 7.63
N ARG A 237 9.97 19.04 8.18
CA ARG A 237 9.26 20.08 7.41
C ARG A 237 9.96 21.41 7.58
N SER A 238 10.29 22.06 6.47
CA SER A 238 10.95 23.38 6.48
C SER A 238 12.20 23.45 7.37
N GLY A 239 12.96 22.35 7.43
CA GLY A 239 14.19 22.23 8.22
C GLY A 239 14.01 21.86 9.69
N VAL A 240 12.77 21.69 10.18
CA VAL A 240 12.48 21.30 11.57
C VAL A 240 11.93 19.87 11.61
N VAL A 241 12.36 19.07 12.59
CA VAL A 241 11.77 17.76 12.85
C VAL A 241 10.31 17.97 13.25
N HIS A 242 9.40 17.51 12.39
CA HIS A 242 7.97 17.66 12.57
C HIS A 242 7.37 16.45 13.27
N LYS A 243 7.81 15.25 12.91
CA LYS A 243 7.31 13.99 13.46
C LYS A 243 8.41 12.94 13.46
N GLU A 244 8.42 12.10 14.48
CA GLU A 244 9.21 10.88 14.54
C GLU A 244 8.30 9.77 15.06
N TYR A 245 8.27 8.63 14.37
CA TYR A 245 7.39 7.50 14.70
C TYR A 245 8.06 6.17 14.34
N TYR A 246 7.56 5.11 14.95
CA TYR A 246 8.08 3.76 14.82
C TYR A 246 7.00 2.86 14.25
N SER A 247 7.41 1.89 13.45
CA SER A 247 6.56 0.85 12.89
C SER A 247 7.26 -0.49 13.08
N LEU A 248 6.51 -1.57 13.20
CA LEU A 248 7.04 -2.92 13.37
C LEU A 248 6.66 -3.81 12.20
N LEU A 249 7.68 -4.39 11.58
CA LEU A 249 7.53 -5.41 10.55
C LEU A 249 7.71 -6.78 11.17
N HIS A 250 6.71 -7.65 11.07
CA HIS A 250 6.86 -9.05 11.46
C HIS A 250 7.52 -9.83 10.32
N VAL A 251 8.78 -10.26 10.52
CA VAL A 251 9.62 -10.79 9.44
C VAL A 251 9.86 -12.29 9.51
N THR A 252 9.39 -13.02 10.53
CA THR A 252 9.71 -14.47 10.63
C THR A 252 8.89 -15.33 9.68
N ARG A 253 7.68 -14.88 9.33
CA ARG A 253 6.68 -15.67 8.61
C ARG A 253 5.99 -14.85 7.52
N PRO A 254 5.54 -15.52 6.45
CA PRO A 254 4.77 -14.88 5.38
C PRO A 254 3.43 -14.40 5.93
N PHE A 255 3.11 -13.14 5.69
CA PHE A 255 1.78 -12.61 5.91
C PHE A 255 0.85 -13.10 4.78
N LEU A 256 -0.23 -13.80 5.14
CA LEU A 256 -1.13 -14.44 4.17
C LEU A 256 -2.39 -13.60 3.92
N SER A 257 -2.80 -12.77 4.88
CA SER A 257 -4.03 -11.97 4.81
C SER A 257 -3.82 -10.57 4.23
N GLY A 258 -2.88 -10.42 3.28
CA GLY A 258 -2.58 -9.12 2.66
C GLY A 258 -3.82 -8.45 2.06
N LEU A 259 -4.63 -9.22 1.35
CA LEU A 259 -5.87 -8.72 0.74
C LEU A 259 -6.94 -8.42 1.78
N ASP A 260 -7.23 -9.38 2.65
CA ASP A 260 -8.35 -9.29 3.58
C ASP A 260 -8.16 -8.30 4.71
N VAL A 261 -6.92 -7.96 5.04
CA VAL A 261 -6.59 -7.00 6.10
C VAL A 261 -6.10 -5.69 5.49
N SER A 262 -4.96 -5.67 4.81
CA SER A 262 -4.31 -4.43 4.38
C SER A 262 -4.97 -3.80 3.16
N GLU A 263 -5.24 -4.57 2.10
CA GLU A 263 -5.94 -4.07 0.91
C GLU A 263 -7.36 -3.62 1.29
N ARG A 264 -8.09 -4.46 2.04
CA ARG A 264 -9.44 -4.18 2.51
C ARG A 264 -9.50 -2.90 3.34
N ARG A 265 -8.62 -2.75 4.35
CA ARG A 265 -8.52 -1.52 5.17
C ARG A 265 -8.23 -0.29 4.30
N SER A 266 -7.39 -0.41 3.28
CA SER A 266 -7.06 0.71 2.38
C SER A 266 -8.29 1.30 1.67
N ILE A 267 -9.35 0.51 1.48
CA ILE A 267 -10.63 0.95 0.89
C ILE A 267 -11.30 2.00 1.76
N LEU A 268 -11.26 1.83 3.09
CA LEU A 268 -11.89 2.75 4.03
C LEU A 268 -11.02 3.97 4.36
N PHE A 269 -9.70 3.89 4.16
CA PHE A 269 -8.78 4.99 4.47
C PHE A 269 -9.09 6.27 3.68
N LYS A 270 -9.38 7.38 4.36
CA LYS A 270 -9.82 8.65 3.73
C LYS A 270 -8.86 9.22 2.67
N LEU A 271 -7.56 8.96 2.77
CA LEU A 271 -6.59 9.42 1.77
C LEU A 271 -6.61 8.50 0.54
N LYS A 272 -7.02 9.04 -0.61
CA LYS A 272 -6.92 8.36 -1.90
C LYS A 272 -5.86 9.02 -2.76
N SER A 273 -5.03 8.22 -3.40
CA SER A 273 -3.91 8.69 -4.21
C SER A 273 -3.70 7.83 -5.46
N LEU A 274 -3.33 8.50 -6.54
CA LEU A 274 -2.80 7.91 -7.74
C LEU A 274 -1.43 8.54 -8.01
N ILE A 275 -0.37 7.74 -7.92
CA ILE A 275 1.00 8.25 -7.92
C ILE A 275 1.82 7.54 -9.01
N CYS A 276 2.39 8.33 -9.91
CA CYS A 276 3.41 7.90 -10.87
C CYS A 276 4.80 7.99 -10.22
N ARG A 277 5.71 7.13 -10.69
CA ARG A 277 7.07 6.95 -10.17
C ARG A 277 8.02 6.79 -11.34
N ASP A 278 9.27 7.24 -11.21
CA ASP A 278 10.27 7.19 -12.29
C ASP A 278 11.34 6.10 -12.09
N GLY A 279 11.08 5.15 -11.18
CA GLY A 279 12.02 4.10 -10.82
C GLY A 279 13.15 4.55 -9.89
N SER A 280 13.21 5.83 -9.52
CA SER A 280 14.10 6.34 -8.48
C SER A 280 13.29 6.79 -7.26
N ASP A 281 13.95 7.37 -6.26
CA ASP A 281 13.28 8.00 -5.11
C ASP A 281 12.59 9.33 -5.49
N HIS A 282 11.87 9.37 -6.62
CA HIS A 282 11.26 10.57 -7.19
C HIS A 282 9.82 10.32 -7.67
N LEU A 283 8.95 11.28 -7.38
CA LEU A 283 7.52 11.27 -7.71
C LEU A 283 7.24 12.35 -8.76
N PRO A 284 7.28 12.01 -10.07
CA PRO A 284 7.17 12.98 -11.14
C PRO A 284 5.77 13.56 -11.28
N CYS A 285 4.72 12.78 -11.02
CA CYS A 285 3.35 13.27 -11.09
C CYS A 285 2.36 12.38 -10.33
N GLY A 286 1.18 12.91 -10.10
CA GLY A 286 0.08 12.19 -9.48
C GLY A 286 -0.97 13.15 -8.93
N PHE A 287 -1.95 12.58 -8.25
CA PHE A 287 -2.86 13.34 -7.43
C PHE A 287 -3.19 12.60 -6.14
N TYR A 288 -3.63 13.35 -5.15
CA TYR A 288 -4.21 12.80 -3.93
C TYR A 288 -5.35 13.66 -3.44
N MET A 289 -6.23 13.06 -2.65
CA MET A 289 -7.35 13.73 -1.99
C MET A 289 -7.65 13.08 -0.65
N PHE A 290 -8.03 13.90 0.32
CA PHE A 290 -8.60 13.42 1.57
C PHE A 290 -10.12 13.50 1.45
N LEU A 291 -10.77 12.33 1.33
CA LEU A 291 -12.21 12.24 1.20
C LEU A 291 -12.89 12.81 2.45
N ARG A 292 -13.74 13.81 2.21
CA ARG A 292 -14.71 14.41 3.14
C ARG A 292 -16.04 14.44 2.39
N ASN A 293 -16.92 15.39 2.67
CA ASN A 293 -18.02 15.69 1.74
C ASN A 293 -17.49 16.24 0.39
N LEU A 294 -18.33 16.15 -0.64
CA LEU A 294 -18.01 16.58 -2.01
C LEU A 294 -17.48 18.02 -2.10
N THR A 295 -18.08 18.95 -1.35
CA THR A 295 -17.76 20.38 -1.40
C THR A 295 -16.51 20.76 -0.61
N ASP A 296 -16.08 19.94 0.35
CA ASP A 296 -14.91 20.17 1.18
C ASP A 296 -13.68 19.42 0.67
N THR A 297 -13.89 18.35 -0.09
CA THR A 297 -12.81 17.57 -0.70
C THR A 297 -12.10 18.39 -1.78
N ASN A 298 -10.78 18.50 -1.64
CA ASN A 298 -9.90 19.05 -2.68
C ASN A 298 -9.05 17.92 -3.26
N VAL A 299 -8.99 17.86 -4.59
CA VAL A 299 -8.00 17.07 -5.31
C VAL A 299 -6.76 17.93 -5.49
N THR A 300 -5.63 17.45 -4.97
CA THR A 300 -4.32 18.08 -5.16
C THR A 300 -3.56 17.32 -6.24
N PHE A 301 -3.36 17.95 -7.37
CA PHE A 301 -2.53 17.49 -8.46
C PHE A 301 -1.10 17.96 -8.25
N PHE A 302 -0.14 17.12 -8.61
CA PHE A 302 1.24 17.54 -8.77
C PHE A 302 1.84 16.93 -10.03
N TYR A 303 2.72 17.69 -10.68
CA TYR A 303 3.47 17.20 -11.83
C TYR A 303 4.75 18.00 -12.01
N GLU A 304 5.77 17.36 -12.54
CA GLU A 304 7.01 18.02 -12.92
C GLU A 304 6.94 18.54 -14.36
N SER A 305 7.41 19.77 -14.56
CA SER A 305 7.64 20.37 -15.87
C SER A 305 8.95 21.14 -15.85
N ASN A 306 9.88 20.79 -16.74
CA ASN A 306 11.21 21.40 -16.82
C ASN A 306 12.01 21.38 -15.50
N GLY A 307 11.95 20.28 -14.74
CA GLY A 307 12.65 20.15 -13.46
C GLY A 307 11.99 20.90 -12.29
N VAL A 308 10.80 21.49 -12.50
CA VAL A 308 10.05 22.21 -11.48
C VAL A 308 8.76 21.47 -11.17
N LYS A 309 8.54 21.21 -9.90
CA LYS A 309 7.32 20.58 -9.41
C LYS A 309 6.20 21.61 -9.27
N ASN A 310 5.12 21.38 -10.01
CA ASN A 310 3.92 22.21 -10.02
C ASN A 310 2.85 21.55 -9.17
N TYR A 311 2.06 22.35 -8.47
CA TYR A 311 0.94 21.88 -7.66
C TYR A 311 -0.30 22.68 -8.01
N TYR A 312 -1.42 21.98 -8.16
CA TYR A 312 -2.71 22.61 -8.42
C TYR A 312 -3.78 21.94 -7.56
N LYS A 313 -4.70 22.73 -7.03
CA LYS A 313 -5.79 22.23 -6.18
C LYS A 313 -7.13 22.59 -6.79
N LYS A 314 -8.03 21.62 -6.87
CA LYS A 314 -9.41 21.83 -7.31
C LYS A 314 -10.38 21.13 -6.40
N LYS A 315 -11.57 21.71 -6.23
CA LYS A 315 -12.67 21.07 -5.51
C LYS A 315 -13.14 19.82 -6.26
N LEU A 316 -13.44 18.74 -5.55
CA LEU A 316 -13.92 17.50 -6.18
C LEU A 316 -15.25 17.72 -6.93
N SER A 317 -16.12 18.60 -6.41
CA SER A 317 -17.37 18.99 -7.08
C SER A 317 -17.20 19.50 -8.51
N TYR A 318 -16.04 20.08 -8.84
CA TYR A 318 -15.74 20.58 -10.18
C TYR A 318 -15.92 19.50 -11.25
N PHE A 319 -15.54 18.24 -10.98
CA PHE A 319 -15.55 17.19 -11.98
C PHE A 319 -16.97 16.74 -12.37
N LEU A 320 -17.99 17.05 -11.58
CA LEU A 320 -19.39 16.75 -11.92
C LEU A 320 -19.93 17.65 -13.03
N ASP A 321 -19.49 18.90 -13.07
CA ASP A 321 -19.92 19.88 -14.06
C ASP A 321 -19.23 19.68 -15.41
N GLU A 322 -18.12 18.93 -15.43
CA GLU A 322 -17.26 18.65 -16.58
C GLU A 322 -17.63 17.35 -17.34
N ARG A 323 -18.81 16.78 -17.07
CA ARG A 323 -19.29 15.59 -17.78
C ARG A 323 -19.28 15.82 -19.30
N PRO A 324 -18.77 14.85 -20.09
CA PRO A 324 -18.88 14.95 -21.53
C PRO A 324 -20.36 14.89 -21.93
N ASP A 325 -20.69 15.41 -23.11
CA ASP A 325 -22.03 15.24 -23.69
C ASP A 325 -22.46 13.76 -23.73
N GLN A 326 -23.76 13.48 -23.94
CA GLN A 326 -24.32 12.12 -23.92
C GLN A 326 -23.62 11.12 -24.88
N ARG A 327 -22.79 11.61 -25.81
CA ARG A 327 -22.00 10.81 -26.76
C ARG A 327 -20.56 10.56 -26.29
N GLY A 328 -20.13 11.17 -25.19
CA GLY A 328 -18.78 11.00 -24.63
C GLY A 328 -17.69 11.65 -25.47
N THR A 329 -18.06 12.57 -26.37
CA THR A 329 -17.17 13.10 -27.42
C THR A 329 -16.73 14.54 -27.18
N ASN A 330 -17.57 15.37 -26.55
CA ASN A 330 -17.21 16.74 -26.21
C ASN A 330 -17.20 16.91 -24.70
N TRP A 331 -16.00 17.00 -24.14
CA TRP A 331 -15.78 17.46 -22.79
C TRP A 331 -16.07 18.96 -22.70
N ARG A 332 -16.62 19.41 -21.57
CA ARG A 332 -16.72 20.85 -21.28
C ARG A 332 -15.33 21.45 -21.09
N TYR A 333 -15.27 22.78 -21.12
CA TYR A 333 -14.02 23.52 -21.03
C TYR A 333 -13.38 23.29 -19.66
N MET A 334 -12.25 22.59 -19.66
CA MET A 334 -11.46 22.34 -18.46
C MET A 334 -10.42 23.45 -18.27
N ASP A 335 -10.14 23.81 -17.02
CA ASP A 335 -9.03 24.72 -16.70
C ASP A 335 -7.73 24.16 -17.29
N GLU A 336 -6.94 25.02 -17.94
CA GLU A 336 -5.73 24.65 -18.66
C GLU A 336 -4.70 23.95 -17.75
N GLU A 337 -4.62 24.38 -16.49
CA GLU A 337 -3.73 23.81 -15.48
C GLU A 337 -4.13 22.39 -15.08
N ILE A 338 -5.44 22.12 -14.98
CA ILE A 338 -5.96 20.77 -14.69
C ILE A 338 -5.70 19.88 -15.89
N GLU A 339 -6.01 20.37 -17.09
CA GLU A 339 -5.82 19.61 -18.32
C GLU A 339 -4.35 19.21 -18.51
N THR A 340 -3.43 20.15 -18.26
CA THR A 340 -1.99 19.89 -18.28
C THR A 340 -1.59 18.84 -17.24
N ALA A 341 -2.09 18.96 -16.01
CA ALA A 341 -1.80 17.99 -14.95
C ALA A 341 -2.29 16.58 -15.31
N LEU A 342 -3.53 16.46 -15.82
CA LEU A 342 -4.10 15.17 -16.22
C LEU A 342 -3.35 14.54 -17.39
N GLN A 343 -2.90 15.33 -18.37
CA GLN A 343 -2.07 14.83 -19.47
C GLN A 343 -0.74 14.27 -18.96
N LYS A 344 -0.08 14.98 -18.03
CA LYS A 344 1.17 14.50 -17.41
C LYS A 344 0.95 13.22 -16.61
N ILE A 345 -0.12 13.15 -15.83
CA ILE A 345 -0.47 11.97 -15.03
C ILE A 345 -0.80 10.80 -15.94
N ALA A 346 -1.63 10.98 -16.98
CA ALA A 346 -1.96 9.93 -17.95
C ALA A 346 -0.71 9.34 -18.62
N VAL A 347 0.23 10.19 -19.04
CA VAL A 347 1.51 9.73 -19.60
C VAL A 347 2.34 8.99 -18.55
N GLY A 348 2.42 9.52 -17.34
CA GLY A 348 3.25 8.95 -16.27
C GLY A 348 2.72 7.62 -15.72
N THR A 349 1.40 7.47 -15.61
CA THR A 349 0.78 6.23 -15.10
C THR A 349 0.48 5.22 -16.21
N GLY A 350 0.56 5.63 -17.48
CA GLY A 350 0.12 4.84 -18.63
C GLY A 350 -1.41 4.71 -18.75
N ILE A 351 -2.19 5.37 -17.89
CA ILE A 351 -3.65 5.36 -17.91
C ILE A 351 -4.15 6.27 -19.04
N ASN A 352 -5.20 5.85 -19.75
CA ASN A 352 -5.80 6.69 -20.77
C ASN A 352 -6.35 8.00 -20.16
N LEU A 353 -6.09 9.15 -20.79
CA LEU A 353 -6.58 10.45 -20.29
C LEU A 353 -8.10 10.48 -20.06
N LYS A 354 -8.88 9.81 -20.92
CA LYS A 354 -10.34 9.69 -20.78
C LYS A 354 -10.71 8.88 -19.54
N GLU A 355 -10.02 7.78 -19.30
CA GLU A 355 -10.22 6.92 -18.11
C GLU A 355 -9.86 7.69 -16.83
N LEU A 356 -8.75 8.44 -16.84
CA LEU A 356 -8.35 9.29 -15.73
C LEU A 356 -9.40 10.36 -15.39
N ARG A 357 -10.00 10.99 -16.41
CA ARG A 357 -11.11 11.92 -16.19
C ARG A 357 -12.34 11.22 -15.63
N TYR A 358 -12.70 10.05 -16.15
CA TYR A 358 -13.80 9.25 -15.61
C TYR A 358 -13.55 8.81 -14.17
N MET A 359 -12.31 8.50 -13.81
CA MET A 359 -11.93 8.17 -12.44
C MET A 359 -12.30 9.30 -11.49
N LEU A 360 -11.90 10.54 -11.80
CA LEU A 360 -12.24 11.73 -10.99
C LEU A 360 -13.74 12.01 -10.94
N ILE A 361 -14.45 11.84 -12.05
CA ILE A 361 -15.92 11.92 -12.08
C ILE A 361 -16.54 10.87 -11.16
N SER A 362 -16.05 9.63 -11.23
CA SER A 362 -16.59 8.51 -10.45
C SER A 362 -16.41 8.73 -8.95
N VAL A 363 -15.25 9.25 -8.54
CA VAL A 363 -15.02 9.64 -7.14
C VAL A 363 -15.96 10.77 -6.74
N ALA A 364 -16.16 11.77 -7.59
CA ALA A 364 -17.08 12.87 -7.32
C ALA A 364 -18.55 12.41 -7.23
N GLU A 365 -18.96 11.43 -8.05
CA GLU A 365 -20.29 10.80 -8.02
C GLU A 365 -20.51 10.00 -6.74
N LEU A 366 -19.54 9.17 -6.34
CA LEU A 366 -19.60 8.47 -5.06
C LEU A 366 -19.64 9.45 -3.89
N ALA A 367 -18.92 10.57 -3.99
CA ALA A 367 -18.94 11.61 -2.96
C ALA A 367 -20.25 12.42 -2.90
N GLN A 368 -21.17 12.30 -3.86
CA GLN A 368 -22.53 12.84 -3.72
C GLN A 368 -23.38 12.03 -2.73
N ASP A 369 -23.02 10.77 -2.48
CA ASP A 369 -23.68 9.92 -1.50
C ASP A 369 -23.16 10.25 -0.09
N GLU A 370 -23.76 11.28 0.51
CA GLU A 370 -23.37 11.74 1.86
C GLU A 370 -23.47 10.62 2.90
N LYS A 371 -24.44 9.69 2.73
CA LYS A 371 -24.59 8.54 3.62
C LYS A 371 -23.40 7.58 3.48
N LEU A 372 -22.98 7.25 2.26
CA LEU A 372 -21.80 6.41 2.03
C LEU A 372 -20.56 7.01 2.70
N LEU A 373 -20.31 8.30 2.49
CA LEU A 373 -19.15 8.97 3.07
C LEU A 373 -19.22 9.02 4.60
N LEU A 374 -20.41 9.25 5.18
CA LEU A 374 -20.60 9.21 6.62
C LEU A 374 -20.30 7.80 7.17
N GLU A 375 -20.88 6.76 6.56
CA GLU A 375 -20.66 5.36 6.96
C GLU A 375 -19.17 4.97 6.86
N ILE A 376 -18.45 5.39 5.82
CA ILE A 376 -17.00 5.18 5.69
C ILE A 376 -16.23 5.90 6.80
N ASN A 377 -16.57 7.17 7.08
CA ASN A 377 -15.89 7.95 8.11
C ASN A 377 -16.07 7.33 9.50
N GLU A 378 -17.30 6.96 9.86
CA GLU A 378 -17.62 6.30 11.12
C GLU A 378 -16.93 4.94 11.23
N PHE A 379 -16.79 4.21 10.12
CA PHE A 379 -16.12 2.92 10.13
C PHE A 379 -14.59 3.05 10.25
N GLU A 380 -13.96 4.03 9.60
CA GLU A 380 -12.54 4.31 9.80
C GLU A 380 -12.25 4.74 11.25
N ASP A 381 -13.10 5.58 11.83
CA ASP A 381 -12.91 6.07 13.19
C ASP A 381 -13.06 4.93 14.23
N ASP A 382 -14.05 4.03 14.05
CA ASP A 382 -14.21 2.82 14.88
C ASP A 382 -13.04 1.82 14.72
N MET A 383 -12.46 1.69 13.53
CA MET A 383 -11.23 0.90 13.35
C MET A 383 -10.10 1.43 14.21
N LYS A 384 -9.88 2.75 14.23
CA LYS A 384 -8.86 3.37 15.07
C LYS A 384 -9.19 3.14 16.54
N GLU A 385 -10.44 3.35 16.95
CA GLU A 385 -10.84 3.13 18.34
C GLU A 385 -10.67 1.68 18.81
N THR A 386 -10.83 0.70 17.91
CA THR A 386 -10.70 -0.74 18.22
C THR A 386 -9.25 -1.19 18.38
N PHE A 387 -8.31 -0.54 17.67
CA PHE A 387 -6.92 -1.00 17.60
C PHE A 387 -5.91 -0.05 18.24
N GLU A 388 -6.25 1.22 18.46
CA GLU A 388 -5.38 2.24 19.05
C GLU A 388 -5.75 2.57 20.53
N ASN A 389 -6.77 1.91 21.10
CA ASN A 389 -7.14 1.97 22.53
C ASN A 389 -7.06 0.58 23.17
#